data_AF-A0A1E1W0S5-F1
#
_entry.id   AF-A0A1E1W0S5-F1
#
_cell.length_a   1.000
_cell.length_b   1.000
_cell.length_c   1.000
_cell.angle_alpha   90.00
_cell.angle_beta   90.00
_cell.angle_gamma   90.00
#
_symmetry.space_group_name_H-M   'P 1'
#
loop_
_entity.id
_entity.type
_entity.pdbx_description
1 polymer ?
#
loop_
_entity_poly.entity_id
_entity_poly.type
_entity_poly.pdbx_seq_one_letter_code
_entity_poly.pdbx_strand_id
1 'polypeptide(L)'
;SPKDIIPSPPWWDSECTELVRRRDEEEENFVNNPSLDSFITFQKVNARTKRELSKKKYDGWSSFCESLSPRSPPSLLWKNINRSRGSYTDNNPSSNDPSVWLNDFLDRLAPPFVPSENCFPSSS
;
A
#
# COMPACT_ATOMS: atom_id res chain seq x y z
N SER A 1 18.14 6.35 7.95
CA SER A 1 17.31 7.31 7.20
C SER A 1 15.94 7.42 7.84
N PRO A 2 15.33 8.62 7.89
CA PRO A 2 13.91 8.75 8.20
C PRO A 2 13.14 7.93 7.17
N LYS A 3 12.22 7.08 7.61
CA LYS A 3 11.34 6.34 6.70
C LYS A 3 10.43 7.38 6.06
N ASP A 4 10.50 7.55 4.75
CA ASP A 4 9.63 8.49 4.03
C ASP A 4 8.18 8.18 4.41
N ILE A 5 7.54 9.11 5.12
CA ILE A 5 6.15 8.98 5.52
C ILE A 5 5.35 9.17 4.25
N ILE A 6 5.00 8.06 3.60
CA ILE A 6 4.02 8.06 2.51
C ILE A 6 2.75 8.70 3.09
N PRO A 7 2.37 9.91 2.67
CA PRO A 7 1.17 10.53 3.20
C PRO A 7 0.00 9.63 2.84
N SER A 8 -0.87 9.38 3.83
CA SER A 8 -2.04 8.55 3.64
C SER A 8 -2.85 9.05 2.43
N PRO A 9 -3.46 8.15 1.63
CA PRO A 9 -4.30 8.55 0.52
C PRO A 9 -5.38 9.54 0.97
N PRO A 10 -5.83 10.46 0.09
CA PRO A 10 -6.78 11.51 0.46
C PRO A 10 -8.16 10.99 0.91
N TRP A 11 -8.49 9.73 0.60
CA TRP A 11 -9.71 9.05 1.03
C TRP A 11 -9.55 8.29 2.37
N TRP A 12 -8.34 8.28 2.94
CA TRP A 12 -8.04 7.57 4.19
C TRP A 12 -8.30 8.46 5.40
N ASP A 13 -9.12 7.98 6.33
CA ASP A 13 -9.45 8.67 7.57
C ASP A 13 -9.16 7.79 8.80
N SER A 14 -9.47 8.30 9.99
CA SER A 14 -9.31 7.55 11.26
C SER A 14 -10.14 6.27 11.31
N GLU A 15 -11.28 6.22 10.61
CA GLU A 15 -12.12 5.04 10.52
C GLU A 15 -11.45 3.95 9.67
N CYS A 16 -10.79 4.30 8.57
CA CYS A 16 -9.96 3.35 7.81
C CYS A 16 -8.89 2.70 8.70
N THR A 17 -8.18 3.51 9.49
CA THR A 17 -7.15 3.03 10.42
C THR A 17 -7.75 2.07 11.45
N GLU A 18 -8.90 2.41 12.02
CA GLU A 18 -9.58 1.58 13.02
C GLU A 18 -10.09 0.25 12.42
N LEU A 19 -10.61 0.27 11.19
CA LEU A 19 -11.07 -0.93 10.48
C LEU A 19 -9.91 -1.91 10.20
N VAL A 20 -8.73 -1.39 9.86
CA VAL A 20 -7.52 -2.20 9.66
C VAL A 20 -7.02 -2.72 11.00
N ARG A 21 -6.89 -1.87 12.02
CA ARG A 21 -6.48 -2.28 13.37
C ARG A 21 -7.33 -3.43 13.90
N ARG A 22 -8.66 -3.30 13.82
CA ARG A 22 -9.59 -4.38 14.25
C ARG A 22 -9.43 -5.66 13.46
N ARG A 23 -9.21 -5.58 12.14
CA ARG A 23 -8.95 -6.77 11.32
C ARG A 23 -7.68 -7.47 11.81
N ASP A 24 -6.62 -6.71 12.05
CA ASP A 24 -5.33 -7.24 12.48
C ASP A 24 -5.43 -7.88 13.87
N GLU A 25 -6.20 -7.28 14.78
CA GLU A 25 -6.48 -7.84 16.12
C GLU A 25 -7.23 -9.17 16.06
N GLU A 26 -8.25 -9.27 15.21
CA GLU A 26 -8.99 -10.53 15.04
C GLU A 26 -8.18 -11.59 14.28
N GLU A 27 -7.29 -11.16 13.38
CA GLU A 27 -6.32 -12.05 12.72
C GLU A 27 -5.35 -12.63 13.75
N GLU A 28 -4.76 -11.77 14.60
CA GLU A 28 -3.87 -12.18 15.68
C GLU A 28 -4.58 -13.12 16.66
N ASN A 29 -5.82 -12.80 17.04
CA ASN A 29 -6.66 -13.67 17.89
C ASN A 29 -6.88 -15.04 17.25
N PHE A 30 -7.19 -15.09 15.95
CA PHE A 30 -7.34 -16.35 15.22
C PHE A 30 -6.03 -17.15 15.14
N VAL A 31 -4.89 -16.48 14.88
CA VAL A 31 -3.57 -17.11 14.82
C VAL A 31 -3.15 -17.68 16.18
N ASN A 32 -3.40 -16.93 17.26
CA ASN A 32 -3.05 -17.34 18.63
C ASN A 32 -4.01 -18.39 19.21
N ASN A 33 -5.28 -18.36 18.81
CA ASN A 33 -6.31 -19.31 19.24
C ASN A 33 -7.14 -19.80 18.04
N PRO A 34 -6.63 -20.76 17.25
CA PRO A 34 -7.31 -21.26 16.08
C PRO A 34 -8.56 -22.08 16.46
N SER A 35 -9.73 -21.51 16.24
CA SER A 35 -11.02 -22.14 16.47
C SER A 35 -12.00 -21.77 15.36
N LEU A 36 -13.09 -22.52 15.23
CA LEU A 36 -14.13 -22.20 14.25
C LEU A 36 -14.73 -20.81 14.52
N ASP A 37 -14.95 -20.47 15.78
CA ASP A 37 -15.54 -19.19 16.18
C ASP A 37 -14.60 -18.00 15.92
N SER A 38 -13.31 -18.14 16.25
CA SER A 38 -12.31 -17.10 15.94
C SER A 38 -12.12 -16.92 14.44
N PHE A 39 -12.17 -18.00 13.66
CA PHE A 39 -12.13 -17.94 12.21
C PHE A 39 -13.35 -17.22 11.60
N ILE A 40 -14.56 -17.55 12.07
CA ILE A 40 -15.80 -16.89 11.61
C ILE A 40 -15.77 -15.40 11.97
N THR A 41 -15.28 -15.06 13.16
CA THR A 41 -15.17 -13.67 13.63
C THR A 41 -14.20 -12.88 12.75
N PHE A 42 -12.99 -13.39 12.56
CA PHE A 42 -12.01 -12.80 11.65
C PHE A 42 -12.57 -12.64 10.23
N GLN A 43 -13.22 -13.65 9.66
CA GLN A 43 -13.82 -13.55 8.33
C GLN A 43 -14.86 -12.42 8.23
N LYS A 44 -15.75 -12.30 9.21
CA LYS A 44 -16.76 -11.22 9.25
C LYS A 44 -16.10 -9.85 9.30
N VAL A 45 -15.10 -9.67 10.15
CA VAL A 45 -14.37 -8.40 10.26
C VAL A 45 -13.60 -8.11 8.98
N ASN A 46 -12.88 -9.07 8.41
CA ASN A 46 -12.16 -8.92 7.15
C ASN A 46 -13.09 -8.54 5.99
N ALA A 47 -14.24 -9.21 5.85
CA ALA A 47 -15.23 -8.88 4.82
C ALA A 47 -15.79 -7.46 4.99
N ARG A 48 -16.10 -7.06 6.23
CA ARG A 48 -16.55 -5.70 6.55
C ARG A 48 -15.47 -4.68 6.22
N THR A 49 -14.24 -4.88 6.68
CA THR A 49 -13.11 -3.98 6.42
C THR A 49 -12.89 -3.80 4.92
N LYS A 50 -12.89 -4.89 4.14
CA LYS A 50 -12.78 -4.81 2.67
C LYS A 50 -13.90 -3.96 2.06
N ARG A 51 -15.14 -4.20 2.44
CA ARG A 51 -16.30 -3.45 1.93
C ARG A 51 -16.20 -1.96 2.25
N GLU A 52 -15.92 -1.61 3.51
CA GLU A 52 -15.87 -0.22 3.94
C GLU A 52 -14.68 0.53 3.33
N LEU A 53 -13.49 -0.08 3.24
CA LEU A 53 -12.34 0.53 2.58
C LEU A 53 -12.60 0.74 1.08
N SER A 54 -13.21 -0.22 0.40
CA SER A 54 -13.61 -0.07 -1.01
C SER A 54 -14.62 1.07 -1.19
N LYS A 55 -15.61 1.18 -0.29
CA LYS A 55 -16.59 2.25 -0.30
C LYS A 55 -15.93 3.62 -0.08
N LYS A 56 -15.14 3.78 0.98
CA LYS A 56 -14.43 5.06 1.25
C LYS A 56 -13.53 5.48 0.11
N LYS A 57 -12.81 4.53 -0.49
CA LYS A 57 -11.97 4.80 -1.67
C LYS A 57 -12.80 5.30 -2.85
N TYR A 58 -13.96 4.69 -3.11
CA TYR A 58 -14.88 5.13 -4.15
C TYR A 58 -15.46 6.51 -3.86
N ASP A 59 -16.00 6.72 -2.65
CA ASP A 59 -16.62 7.98 -2.24
C ASP A 59 -15.63 9.14 -2.29
N GLY A 60 -14.39 8.92 -1.83
CA GLY A 60 -13.31 9.91 -1.91
C GLY A 60 -12.90 10.21 -3.34
N TRP A 61 -12.88 9.21 -4.23
CA TRP A 61 -12.63 9.43 -5.66
C TRP A 61 -13.77 10.18 -6.35
N SER A 62 -15.02 9.84 -6.05
CA SER A 62 -16.20 10.54 -6.58
C SER A 62 -16.20 12.01 -6.17
N SER A 63 -15.99 12.27 -4.88
CA SER A 63 -15.90 13.63 -4.32
C SER A 63 -14.79 14.47 -4.99
N PHE A 64 -13.64 13.85 -5.26
CA PHE A 64 -12.57 14.51 -6.02
C PHE A 64 -13.02 14.84 -7.45
N CYS A 65 -13.59 13.88 -8.18
CA CYS A 65 -14.09 14.10 -9.54
C CYS A 65 -15.15 15.21 -9.60
N GLU A 66 -16.05 15.27 -8.63
CA GLU A 66 -17.09 16.31 -8.50
C GLU A 66 -16.50 17.70 -8.21
N SER A 67 -15.34 17.77 -7.55
CA SER A 67 -14.64 19.03 -7.27
C SER A 67 -13.88 19.61 -8.49
N LEU A 68 -13.79 18.88 -9.60
CA LEU A 68 -13.06 19.32 -10.79
C LEU A 68 -13.84 20.37 -11.59
N SER A 69 -13.08 21.28 -12.20
CA SER A 69 -13.57 22.31 -13.11
C SER A 69 -12.95 22.11 -14.50
N PRO A 70 -13.58 22.59 -15.60
CA PRO A 70 -12.95 22.61 -16.92
C PRO A 70 -11.59 23.35 -16.96
N ARG A 71 -11.30 24.18 -15.95
CA ARG A 71 -10.01 24.89 -15.80
C ARG A 71 -9.00 24.16 -14.92
N SER A 72 -9.36 23.01 -14.34
CA SER A 72 -8.45 22.23 -13.50
C SER A 72 -7.25 21.74 -14.33
N PRO A 73 -6.01 22.01 -13.90
CA PRO A 73 -4.84 21.64 -14.69
C PRO A 73 -4.64 20.11 -14.69
N PRO A 74 -4.22 19.50 -15.82
CA PRO A 74 -3.96 18.06 -15.89
C PRO A 74 -2.98 17.54 -14.83
N SER A 75 -2.00 18.36 -14.42
CA SER A 75 -1.05 18.01 -13.36
C SER A 75 -1.73 17.73 -12.02
N LEU A 76 -2.79 18.46 -11.68
CA LEU A 76 -3.58 18.23 -10.47
C LEU A 76 -4.33 16.90 -10.54
N LEU A 77 -4.89 16.55 -11.70
CA LEU A 77 -5.55 15.24 -11.91
C LEU A 77 -4.57 14.09 -11.70
N TRP A 78 -3.43 14.11 -12.39
CA TRP A 78 -2.43 13.05 -12.29
C TRP A 78 -1.87 12.90 -10.87
N LYS A 79 -1.64 14.02 -10.18
CA LYS A 79 -1.21 14.02 -8.77
C LYS A 79 -2.22 13.31 -7.88
N ASN A 80 -3.52 13.60 -8.03
CA ASN A 80 -4.57 12.99 -7.21
C ASN A 80 -4.86 11.54 -7.57
N ILE A 81 -4.76 11.15 -8.85
CA ILE A 81 -4.83 9.75 -9.30
C ILE A 81 -3.74 8.92 -8.61
N ASN A 82 -2.51 9.43 -8.61
CA ASN A 82 -1.37 8.73 -7.99
C ASN A 82 -1.54 8.61 -6.47
N ARG A 83 -1.99 9.68 -5.80
CA ARG A 83 -2.34 9.69 -4.37
C ARG A 83 -3.43 8.67 -4.03
N SER A 84 -4.48 8.59 -4.84
CA SER A 84 -5.61 7.70 -4.59
C SER A 84 -5.27 6.23 -4.78
N ARG A 85 -4.26 5.91 -5.60
CA ARG A 85 -3.78 4.54 -5.82
C ARG A 85 -2.84 4.03 -4.72
N GLY A 86 -2.42 4.86 -3.77
CA GLY A 86 -1.36 4.51 -2.81
C GLY A 86 0.02 4.42 -3.47
N SER A 87 0.15 4.87 -4.71
CA SER A 87 1.41 4.93 -5.48
C SER A 87 2.07 6.30 -5.36
N TYR A 88 1.57 7.15 -4.45
CA TYR A 88 2.16 8.45 -4.19
C TYR A 88 3.33 8.29 -3.22
N THR A 89 4.50 8.09 -3.79
CA THR A 89 5.72 8.55 -3.16
C THR A 89 5.75 10.08 -3.32
N ASP A 90 6.19 10.81 -2.29
CA ASP A 90 6.49 12.23 -2.42
C ASP A 90 7.79 12.38 -3.21
N ASN A 91 7.78 11.90 -4.46
CA ASN A 91 8.87 12.10 -5.41
C ASN A 91 8.77 13.56 -5.86
N ASN A 92 9.12 14.47 -4.97
CA ASN A 92 9.90 15.61 -5.37
C ASN A 92 11.31 15.07 -5.56
N PRO A 93 11.79 14.75 -6.79
CA PRO A 93 13.22 14.67 -7.02
C PRO A 93 13.73 16.11 -6.88
N SER A 94 13.80 16.63 -5.65
CA SER A 94 14.48 17.90 -5.41
C SER A 94 15.97 17.78 -5.76
N SER A 95 16.45 16.55 -5.89
CA SER A 95 17.77 16.24 -6.37
C SER A 95 17.74 15.06 -7.33
N ASN A 96 18.34 15.22 -8.49
CA ASN A 96 18.66 14.15 -9.43
C ASN A 96 19.86 13.31 -8.92
N ASP A 97 20.03 13.22 -7.61
CA ASP A 97 21.17 12.62 -6.94
C ASP A 97 21.08 11.09 -7.05
N PRO A 98 22.00 10.45 -7.78
CA PRO A 98 22.05 9.00 -7.90
C PRO A 98 22.16 8.30 -6.56
N SER A 99 22.75 8.93 -5.53
CA SER A 99 22.95 8.30 -4.22
C SER A 99 21.65 7.83 -3.56
N VAL A 100 20.52 8.48 -3.86
CA VAL A 100 19.22 8.20 -3.27
C VAL A 100 18.56 6.95 -3.86
N TRP A 101 18.74 6.70 -5.16
CA TRP A 101 18.05 5.60 -5.87
C TRP A 101 18.96 4.50 -6.42
N LEU A 102 20.28 4.73 -6.48
CA LEU A 102 21.22 3.81 -7.12
C LEU A 102 21.28 2.45 -6.46
N ASN A 103 21.24 2.38 -5.12
CA ASN A 103 21.32 1.09 -4.42
C ASN A 103 20.07 0.23 -4.66
N ASP A 104 18.85 0.80 -4.59
CA ASP A 104 17.61 0.07 -4.90
C ASP A 104 17.57 -0.42 -6.35
N PHE A 105 18.13 0.37 -7.27
CA PHE A 105 18.28 -0.02 -8.67
C PHE A 105 19.29 -1.17 -8.85
N LEU A 106 20.46 -1.09 -8.21
CA LEU A 106 21.49 -2.13 -8.29
C LEU A 106 21.00 -3.45 -7.69
N ASP A 107 20.30 -3.42 -6.56
CA ASP A 107 19.75 -4.63 -5.93
C ASP A 107 18.73 -5.34 -6.84
N ARG A 108 17.98 -4.60 -7.67
CA ARG A 108 17.05 -5.17 -8.66
C ARG A 108 17.75 -5.71 -9.90
N LEU A 109 18.83 -5.08 -10.34
CA LEU A 109 19.59 -5.52 -11.51
C LEU A 109 20.44 -6.74 -11.19
N ALA A 110 21.13 -6.72 -10.05
CA ALA A 110 22.09 -7.72 -9.63
C ALA A 110 22.00 -7.88 -8.11
N PRO A 111 21.08 -8.72 -7.63
CA PRO A 111 20.97 -9.01 -6.21
C PRO A 111 22.33 -9.43 -5.65
N PRO A 112 22.68 -9.03 -4.41
CA PRO A 112 24.01 -9.26 -3.84
C PRO A 112 24.38 -10.75 -3.66
N PHE A 113 23.42 -11.66 -3.85
CA PHE A 113 23.61 -13.09 -3.72
C PHE A 113 23.44 -13.79 -5.07
N VAL A 114 24.54 -14.38 -5.55
CA VAL A 114 24.55 -15.37 -6.64
C VAL A 114 24.78 -16.74 -5.99
N PRO A 115 23.87 -17.72 -6.14
CA PRO A 115 24.09 -19.07 -5.64
C PRO A 115 25.35 -19.70 -6.26
N SER A 116 26.16 -20.39 -5.45
CA SER A 116 27.29 -21.17 -5.96
C SER A 116 26.81 -22.34 -6.82
N GLU A 117 27.64 -22.82 -7.75
CA GLU A 117 27.27 -23.87 -8.71
C GLU A 117 26.71 -25.14 -8.03
N ASN A 118 27.14 -25.41 -6.79
CA ASN A 118 26.69 -26.53 -5.96
C ASN A 118 25.22 -26.42 -5.50
N CYS A 119 24.58 -25.26 -5.68
CA CYS A 119 23.19 -25.01 -5.31
C CYS A 119 22.22 -25.34 -6.46
N PHE A 120 22.73 -25.54 -7.68
CA PHE A 120 21.91 -26.03 -8.78
C PHE A 120 21.77 -27.56 -8.67
N PRO A 121 20.56 -28.12 -8.86
CA PRO A 121 20.40 -29.56 -8.92
C PRO A 121 21.26 -30.09 -10.07
N SER A 122 22.23 -30.94 -9.75
CA SER A 122 23.01 -31.65 -10.76
C SER A 122 22.07 -32.52 -11.57
N SER A 123 21.89 -32.18 -12.85
CA SER A 123 21.18 -33.02 -13.80
C SER A 123 21.84 -34.41 -13.80
N SER A 124 21.12 -35.40 -13.26
CA SER A 124 21.50 -36.82 -13.32
C SER A 124 21.09 -37.41 -14.66
#